data_AF-A0A5J6GKC5-F1
#
_entry.id   AF-A0A5J6GKC5-F1
#
_cell.length_a   1.000
_cell.length_b   1.000
_cell.length_c   1.000
_cell.angle_alpha   90.00
_cell.angle_beta   90.00
_cell.angle_gamma   90.00
#
_symmetry.space_group_name_H-M   'P 1'
#
loop_
_entity.id
_entity.type
_entity.pdbx_description
1 polymer ?
#
loop_
_entity_poly.entity_id
_entity_poly.type
_entity_poly.pdbx_seq_one_letter_code
_entity_poly.pdbx_strand_id
1 'polypeptide(L)' 'MLDSHGVHVSEDTRERITSCTDLDTLGLWFDRSLTAATAEDLFTDTAQAPAETTDAGPTSDR' A
#
# COMPACT_ATOMS: atom_id res chain seq x y z
N MET A 1 -18.71 12.12 6.14
CA MET A 1 -19.12 11.76 4.76
C MET A 1 -17.83 11.60 3.98
N LEU A 2 -17.47 10.39 3.56
CA LEU A 2 -16.22 10.05 2.86
C LEU A 2 -16.27 10.39 1.36
N ASP A 3 -17.14 11.32 0.96
CA ASP A 3 -17.14 11.91 -0.40
C ASP A 3 -15.93 12.83 -0.63
N SER A 4 -15.20 13.22 0.42
CA SER A 4 -14.18 14.25 0.37
C SER A 4 -12.86 13.84 -0.30
N HIS A 5 -12.68 12.58 -0.72
CA HIS A 5 -11.49 12.14 -1.45
C HIS A 5 -11.71 11.84 -2.93
N GLY A 6 -12.95 11.80 -3.42
CA GLY A 6 -13.23 11.56 -4.86
C GLY A 6 -12.76 10.20 -5.40
N VAL A 7 -12.30 9.29 -4.54
CA VAL A 7 -11.85 7.95 -4.95
C VAL A 7 -13.09 7.09 -5.17
N HIS A 8 -13.41 6.85 -6.43
CA HIS A 8 -14.48 5.93 -6.80
C HIS A 8 -14.06 4.50 -6.43
N VAL A 9 -14.79 3.89 -5.50
CA VAL A 9 -14.60 2.48 -5.14
C VAL A 9 -15.67 1.67 -5.84
N SER A 10 -15.27 0.93 -6.88
CA SER A 10 -16.15 0.01 -7.61
C SER A 10 -16.60 -1.14 -6.71
N GLU A 11 -17.77 -1.73 -7.00
CA GLU A 11 -18.31 -2.85 -6.23
C GLU A 11 -17.37 -4.06 -6.24
N ASP A 12 -16.77 -4.37 -7.40
CA ASP A 12 -15.72 -5.40 -7.55
C ASP A 12 -14.51 -5.17 -6.64
N THR A 13 -14.09 -3.91 -6.48
CA THR A 13 -12.99 -3.55 -5.56
C THR A 13 -13.38 -3.86 -4.13
N ARG A 14 -14.58 -3.44 -3.72
CA ARG A 14 -15.08 -3.71 -2.37
C ARG A 14 -15.16 -5.21 -2.13
N GLU A 15 -15.73 -5.97 -3.07
CA GLU A 15 -15.87 -7.42 -2.96
C GLU A 15 -14.50 -8.10 -2.83
N ARG A 16 -13.52 -7.70 -3.62
CA ARG A 16 -12.13 -8.18 -3.54
C ARG A 16 -11.50 -7.92 -2.18
N ILE A 17 -11.70 -6.73 -1.61
CA ILE A 17 -11.17 -6.40 -0.28
C ILE A 17 -11.85 -7.24 0.79
N THR A 18 -13.17 -7.36 0.75
CA THR A 18 -13.94 -8.09 1.77
C THR A 18 -13.80 -9.61 1.70
N SER A 19 -13.45 -10.15 0.53
CA SER A 19 -13.21 -11.59 0.33
C SER A 19 -11.78 -12.01 0.67
N CYS A 20 -10.84 -11.07 0.79
CA CYS A 20 -9.47 -11.35 1.16
C CYS A 20 -9.37 -11.72 2.64
N THR A 21 -8.84 -12.91 2.93
CA THR A 21 -8.63 -13.42 4.30
C THR A 21 -7.16 -13.36 4.73
N ASP A 22 -6.28 -12.91 3.84
CA ASP A 22 -4.86 -12.79 4.10
C ASP A 22 -4.54 -11.41 4.71
N LEU A 23 -4.13 -11.41 5.99
CA LEU A 23 -3.84 -10.19 6.74
C LEU A 23 -2.60 -9.47 6.21
N ASP A 24 -1.61 -10.19 5.69
CA ASP A 24 -0.40 -9.57 5.14
C ASP A 24 -0.74 -8.80 3.86
N THR A 25 -1.55 -9.41 2.99
CA THR A 25 -2.10 -8.73 1.80
C THR A 25 -2.95 -7.51 2.17
N LEU A 26 -3.83 -7.62 3.16
CA LEU A 26 -4.64 -6.49 3.64
C LEU A 26 -3.78 -5.36 4.22
N GLY A 27 -2.71 -5.69 4.94
CA GLY A 27 -1.75 -4.71 5.46
C GLY A 27 -1.05 -3.94 4.34
N LEU A 28 -0.60 -4.63 3.29
CA LEU A 28 0.01 -3.98 2.13
C LEU A 28 -0.97 -3.04 1.39
N TRP A 29 -2.23 -3.45 1.24
CA TRP A 29 -3.26 -2.58 0.65
C TRP A 29 -3.52 -1.35 1.52
N PHE A 30 -3.51 -1.50 2.85
CA PHE A 30 -3.67 -0.39 3.78
C PHE A 30 -2.53 0.64 3.64
N ASP A 31 -1.27 0.19 3.62
CA ASP A 31 -0.12 1.09 3.45
C ASP A 31 -0.18 1.84 2.11
N ARG A 32 -0.56 1.16 1.02
CA ARG A 32 -0.74 1.78 -0.30
C ARG A 32 -1.87 2.81 -0.31
N SER A 33 -2.93 2.59 0.46
CA SER A 33 -4.08 3.51 0.51
C SER A 33 -3.72 4.92 0.99
N LEU A 34 -2.61 5.08 1.72
CA LEU A 34 -2.13 6.36 2.20
C LEU A 34 -1.63 7.27 1.06
N THR A 35 -1.19 6.69 -0.06
CA THR A 35 -0.65 7.42 -1.22
C THR A 35 -1.40 7.17 -2.52
N ALA A 36 -2.35 6.23 -2.52
CA ALA A 36 -3.14 5.85 -3.69
C ALA A 36 -4.01 7.01 -4.18
N ALA A 37 -4.01 7.23 -5.49
CA ALA A 37 -4.90 8.19 -6.14
C ALA A 37 -6.23 7.55 -6.51
N THR A 38 -6.24 6.23 -6.75
CA THR A 38 -7.45 5.45 -7.04
C THR A 38 -7.51 4.15 -6.23
N ALA A 39 -8.68 3.52 -6.22
CA ALA A 39 -8.88 2.23 -5.58
C ALA A 39 -8.05 1.11 -6.23
N GLU A 40 -7.83 1.20 -7.54
CA GLU A 40 -7.08 0.20 -8.31
C GLU A 40 -5.59 0.20 -7.95
N ASP A 41 -5.04 1.35 -7.54
CA ASP A 41 -3.64 1.49 -7.10
C ASP A 41 -3.33 0.58 -5.90
N LEU A 42 -4.31 0.26 -5.06
CA LEU A 42 -4.15 -0.65 -3.91
C LEU A 42 -3.66 -2.04 -4.34
N PHE A 43 -4.09 -2.48 -5.51
CA PHE A 43 -3.82 -3.81 -6.04
C PHE A 43 -2.59 -3.88 -6.94
N THR A 44 -1.91 -2.75 -7.18
CA THR A 44 -0.69 -2.77 -7.98
C THR A 44 0.42 -3.49 -7.23
N ASP A 45 1.08 -4.42 -7.92
CA ASP A 45 2.28 -5.10 -7.46
C ASP A 45 3.46 -4.15 -7.62
N THR A 46 3.40 -2.99 -6.95
CA THR A 46 4.62 -2.29 -6.61
C THR A 46 5.21 -3.07 -5.45
N ALA A 47 5.92 -4.16 -5.77
CA ALA A 47 6.98 -4.66 -4.93
C ALA A 47 7.69 -3.41 -4.40
N GLN A 48 7.61 -3.21 -3.08
CA GLN A 48 8.33 -2.14 -2.44
C GLN A 48 9.78 -2.32 -2.90
N ALA A 49 10.26 -1.43 -3.78
CA ALA A 49 11.68 -1.18 -3.82
C ALA A 49 12.01 -0.91 -2.36
N PRO A 50 12.84 -1.74 -1.71
CA PRO A 50 13.17 -1.52 -0.31
C PRO A 50 13.62 -0.08 -0.25
N ALA A 51 13.01 0.69 0.64
CA ALA A 51 13.58 1.96 1.02
C ALA A 51 14.99 1.62 1.49
N GLU A 52 15.96 1.82 0.60
CA GLU A 52 17.36 1.81 0.91
C GLU A 52 17.60 3.02 1.81
N THR A 53 17.17 2.91 3.06
CA THR A 53 17.89 3.59 4.12
C THR A 53 19.10 2.72 4.38
N THR A 54 20.05 2.83 3.45
CA THR A 54 21.47 2.68 3.77
C THR A 54 21.73 3.73 4.85
N ASP A 55 21.48 3.37 6.11
CA ASP A 55 22.31 3.86 7.20
C ASP A 55 23.53 2.93 7.24
N ALA A 56 24.39 3.09 6.24
CA ALA A 56 25.79 2.77 6.42
C ALA A 56 26.30 3.79 7.43
N GLY A 57 26.22 3.45 8.71
CA GLY A 57 26.98 4.15 9.74
C GLY A 57 28.44 4.24 9.28
N PRO A 58 29.09 5.42 9.38
CA PRO A 58 30.43 5.61 8.85
C PRO A 58 31.45 4.76 9.61
N THR A 59 32.20 3.96 8.85
CA THR A 59 33.56 3.43 9.07
C THR A 59 34.03 3.25 10.52
N SER A 60 34.06 2.00 10.99
CA SER A 60 34.95 1.62 12.10
C SER A 60 36.38 1.46 11.56
N ASP A 61 37.15 2.54 11.67
CA ASP A 61 38.60 2.60 11.47
C ASP A 61 39.30 1.63 12.45
N ARG A 62 40.10 0.68 11.93
CA ARG A 62 40.96 -0.20 12.73
C ARG A 62 42.37 -0.20 12.16
#